data_AF-A0A6N2S1C0-F1
#
_entry.id   AF-A0A6N2S1C0-F1
#
_cell.length_a   1.000
_cell.length_b   1.000
_cell.length_c   1.000
_cell.angle_alpha   90.00
_cell.angle_beta   90.00
_cell.angle_gamma   90.00
#
_symmetry.space_group_name_H-M   'P 1'
#
loop_
_entity.id
_entity.type
_entity.pdbx_description
1 polymer ?
#
loop_
_entity_poly.entity_id
_entity_poly.type
_entity_poly.pdbx_seq_one_letter_code
_entity_poly.pdbx_strand_id
1 'polypeptide(L)'
;MGTPEKQAAGDAAASRFAAGVDCSGFVSRCWRLSRPFSTRELPALSISLPSWDELKTGDILIAPGRHVLLFIRWEGAEKDRFLGSEAAPLPVWKCAERVFSRPMLENSGYRPMRYRGMRD
;
A
#
# COMPACT_ATOMS: atom_id res chain seq x y z
N MET A 1 16.12 -2.93 12.97
CA MET A 1 14.80 -2.27 13.11
C MET A 1 14.93 -1.06 14.03
N GLY A 2 14.05 -0.06 13.91
CA GLY A 2 14.07 1.13 14.77
C GLY A 2 13.74 0.83 16.23
N THR A 3 14.13 1.70 17.16
CA THR A 3 13.88 1.52 18.60
C THR A 3 12.38 1.58 18.92
N PRO A 4 11.92 1.01 20.05
CA PRO A 4 10.51 1.04 20.45
C PRO A 4 9.94 2.47 20.51
N GLU A 5 10.74 3.44 20.98
CA GLU A 5 10.36 4.85 21.08
C GLU A 5 10.11 5.44 19.68
N LYS A 6 10.96 5.11 18.70
CA LYS A 6 10.77 5.52 17.31
C LYS A 6 9.53 4.88 16.69
N GLN A 7 9.27 3.61 16.99
CA GLN A 7 8.08 2.91 16.50
C GLN A 7 6.80 3.53 17.07
N ALA A 8 6.78 3.88 18.36
CA ALA A 8 5.67 4.54 19.01
C ALA A 8 5.38 5.93 18.42
N ALA A 9 6.43 6.70 18.12
CA ALA A 9 6.31 8.03 17.52
C ALA A 9 5.79 8.00 16.05
N GLY A 10 5.94 6.88 15.33
CA GLY A 10 5.37 6.69 13.99
C GLY A 10 5.82 7.79 13.01
N ASP A 11 4.86 8.46 12.38
CA ASP A 11 5.12 9.52 11.39
C ASP A 11 5.97 10.68 11.97
N ALA A 12 5.87 10.97 13.28
CA ALA A 12 6.67 11.99 13.94
C ALA A 12 8.16 11.61 14.06
N ALA A 13 8.50 10.32 13.94
CA ALA A 13 9.88 9.84 13.93
C ALA A 13 10.50 9.81 12.52
N ALA A 14 9.74 10.16 11.48
CA ALA A 14 10.27 10.22 10.11
C ALA A 14 11.30 11.36 10.00
N SER A 15 12.50 11.02 9.53
CA SER A 15 13.55 12.02 9.29
C SER A 15 13.14 12.96 8.16
N ARG A 16 13.41 14.27 8.31
CA ARG A 16 13.28 15.25 7.21
C ARG A 16 14.17 14.92 5.99
N PHE A 17 15.16 14.06 6.16
CA PHE A 17 16.05 13.59 5.10
C PHE A 17 15.56 12.30 4.44
N ALA A 18 14.42 11.75 4.84
CA ALA A 18 13.89 10.55 4.24
C ALA A 18 13.48 10.82 2.77
N ALA A 19 14.05 10.08 1.84
CA ALA A 19 13.70 10.15 0.42
C ALA A 19 12.30 9.55 0.12
N GLY A 20 11.66 8.95 1.13
CA GLY A 20 10.35 8.29 1.06
C GLY A 20 10.31 7.08 0.13
N VAL A 21 11.41 6.37 -0.07
CA VAL A 21 11.46 5.15 -0.90
C VAL A 21 11.02 3.95 -0.05
N ASP A 22 9.79 4.02 0.45
CA ASP A 22 9.12 3.01 1.26
C ASP A 22 7.78 2.63 0.61
N CYS A 23 7.02 1.71 1.22
CA CYS A 23 5.81 1.17 0.62
C CYS A 23 4.76 2.25 0.30
N SER A 24 4.46 3.13 1.26
CA SER A 24 3.49 4.21 1.06
C SER A 24 4.04 5.35 0.21
N GLY A 25 5.34 5.59 0.26
CA GLY A 25 5.98 6.56 -0.59
C GLY A 25 5.97 6.16 -2.07
N PHE A 26 6.19 4.87 -2.37
CA PHE A 26 6.00 4.33 -3.71
C PHE A 26 4.59 4.59 -4.24
N VAL A 27 3.55 4.23 -3.48
CA VAL A 27 2.15 4.51 -3.84
C VAL A 27 1.91 6.00 -4.07
N SER A 28 2.43 6.86 -3.18
CA SER A 28 2.29 8.32 -3.31
C SER A 28 2.88 8.84 -4.63
N ARG A 29 3.95 8.21 -5.13
CA ARG A 29 4.58 8.56 -6.41
C ARG A 29 3.76 8.05 -7.59
N CYS A 30 3.26 6.83 -7.52
CA CYS A 30 2.36 6.27 -8.53
C CYS A 30 1.10 7.14 -8.71
N TRP A 31 0.56 7.66 -7.61
CA TRP A 31 -0.60 8.56 -7.63
C TRP A 31 -0.25 10.04 -7.87
N ARG A 32 1.03 10.37 -8.08
CA ARG A 32 1.53 11.74 -8.34
C ARG A 32 1.10 12.74 -7.26
N LEU A 33 1.12 12.33 -6.00
CA LEU A 33 0.81 13.21 -4.87
C LEU A 33 1.91 14.27 -4.68
N SER A 34 1.54 15.42 -4.11
CA SER A 34 2.46 16.56 -3.90
C SER A 34 3.60 16.26 -2.93
N ARG A 35 3.42 15.27 -2.05
CA ARG A 35 4.42 14.77 -1.11
C ARG A 35 4.22 13.27 -0.85
N PRO A 36 5.17 12.58 -0.21
CA PRO A 36 4.93 11.27 0.38
C PRO A 36 3.86 11.35 1.48
N PHE A 37 2.90 10.43 1.46
CA PHE A 37 1.91 10.23 2.52
C PHE A 37 2.15 8.87 3.18
N SER A 38 1.94 8.78 4.50
CA SER A 38 2.13 7.53 5.26
C SER A 38 0.96 6.56 5.06
N THR A 39 1.15 5.29 5.42
CA THR A 39 0.06 4.30 5.42
C THR A 39 -1.10 4.65 6.37
N ARG A 40 -0.91 5.59 7.31
CA ARG A 40 -1.98 6.13 8.17
C ARG A 40 -2.77 7.24 7.48
N GLU A 41 -2.13 7.98 6.57
CA GLU A 41 -2.73 9.11 5.86
C GLU A 41 -3.45 8.68 4.56
N LEU A 42 -2.93 7.67 3.85
CA LEU A 42 -3.50 7.20 2.57
C LEU A 42 -5.02 6.87 2.62
N PRO A 43 -5.57 6.30 3.72
CA PRO A 43 -7.01 6.08 3.82
C PRO A 43 -7.85 7.36 3.71
N ALA A 44 -7.34 8.50 4.20
CA ALA A 44 -8.06 9.79 4.14
C ALA A 44 -8.17 10.35 2.71
N LEU A 45 -7.25 9.94 1.83
CA LEU A 45 -7.24 10.30 0.40
C LEU A 45 -8.04 9.33 -0.47
N SER A 46 -8.56 8.26 0.13
CA SER A 46 -9.14 7.13 -0.59
C SER A 46 -10.62 6.93 -0.21
N ILE A 47 -11.32 6.15 -1.02
CA ILE A 47 -12.63 5.56 -0.69
C ILE A 47 -12.44 4.09 -0.38
N SER A 48 -13.17 3.56 0.60
CA SER A 48 -13.19 2.12 0.84
C SER A 48 -13.97 1.45 -0.29
N LEU A 49 -13.43 0.36 -0.83
CA LEU A 49 -14.19 -0.47 -1.75
C LEU A 49 -15.14 -1.39 -0.97
N PRO A 50 -16.34 -1.68 -1.49
CA PRO A 50 -17.31 -2.54 -0.81
C PRO A 50 -16.88 -4.01 -0.81
N SER A 51 -16.08 -4.43 -1.79
CA SER A 51 -15.47 -5.75 -1.86
C SER A 51 -14.12 -5.67 -2.58
N TRP A 52 -13.33 -6.75 -2.45
CA TRP A 52 -12.11 -6.89 -3.23
C TRP A 52 -12.41 -7.04 -4.71
N ASP A 53 -13.55 -7.60 -5.09
CA ASP A 53 -13.89 -7.88 -6.49
C ASP A 53 -13.99 -6.61 -7.35
N GLU A 54 -14.18 -5.45 -6.71
CA GLU A 54 -14.21 -4.12 -7.31
C GLU A 54 -12.82 -3.53 -7.59
N LEU A 55 -11.74 -4.22 -7.18
CA LEU A 55 -10.36 -3.77 -7.40
C LEU A 55 -10.08 -3.56 -8.90
N LYS A 56 -9.52 -2.41 -9.20
CA LYS A 56 -9.00 -2.00 -10.51
C LYS A 56 -7.53 -1.63 -10.38
N THR A 57 -6.79 -1.71 -11.48
CA THR A 57 -5.38 -1.32 -11.55
C THR A 57 -5.16 0.07 -10.94
N GLY A 58 -4.19 0.17 -10.04
CA GLY A 58 -3.88 1.42 -9.32
C GLY A 58 -4.57 1.57 -7.97
N ASP A 59 -5.57 0.74 -7.65
CA ASP A 59 -6.13 0.67 -6.30
C ASP A 59 -5.09 0.12 -5.32
N ILE A 60 -5.34 0.33 -4.03
CA ILE A 60 -4.45 -0.15 -2.97
C ILE A 60 -5.12 -1.19 -2.09
N LEU A 61 -4.29 -2.06 -1.54
CA LEU A 61 -4.63 -2.88 -0.40
C LEU A 61 -3.78 -2.41 0.77
N ILE A 62 -4.43 -1.95 1.84
CA ILE A 62 -3.74 -1.26 2.93
C ILE A 62 -4.04 -1.86 4.30
N ALA A 63 -2.97 -2.02 5.09
CA ALA A 63 -3.02 -2.25 6.52
C ALA A 63 -2.42 -0.99 7.20
N PRO A 64 -3.26 -0.03 7.64
CA PRO A 64 -2.80 1.27 8.12
C PRO A 64 -1.76 1.17 9.24
N GLY A 65 -0.69 1.96 9.12
CA GLY A 65 0.43 1.94 10.06
C GLY A 65 1.38 0.75 9.91
N ARG A 66 1.14 -0.14 8.94
CA ARG A 66 1.98 -1.34 8.74
C ARG A 66 2.48 -1.48 7.30
N HIS A 67 1.59 -1.57 6.31
CA HIS A 67 2.00 -1.79 4.92
C HIS A 67 0.91 -1.42 3.90
N VAL A 68 1.31 -1.25 2.64
CA VAL A 68 0.40 -1.04 1.52
C VAL A 68 0.94 -1.70 0.25
N LEU A 69 0.04 -2.25 -0.55
CA LEU A 69 0.29 -2.86 -1.85
C LEU A 69 -0.48 -2.09 -2.92
N LEU A 70 0.10 -1.93 -4.11
CA LEU A 70 -0.59 -1.41 -5.30
C LEU A 70 -1.13 -2.58 -6.12
N PHE A 71 -2.43 -2.63 -6.35
CA PHE A 71 -3.06 -3.65 -7.16
C PHE A 71 -2.78 -3.40 -8.66
N ILE A 72 -2.32 -4.43 -9.37
CA ILE A 72 -2.13 -4.37 -10.83
C ILE A 72 -3.27 -5.10 -11.54
N ARG A 73 -3.46 -6.39 -11.26
CA ARG A 73 -4.48 -7.23 -11.92
C ARG A 73 -4.73 -8.52 -11.15
N TRP A 74 -5.91 -9.10 -11.31
CA TRP A 74 -6.19 -10.48 -10.88
C TRP A 74 -5.36 -11.50 -11.66
N GLU A 75 -5.00 -12.60 -11.01
CA GLU A 75 -4.36 -13.76 -11.63
C GLU A 75 -5.37 -14.89 -11.74
N GLY A 76 -5.59 -15.42 -12.95
CA GLY A 76 -6.59 -16.45 -13.18
C GLY A 76 -8.03 -15.90 -13.23
N ALA A 77 -9.00 -16.82 -13.32
CA ALA A 77 -10.43 -16.50 -13.30
C ALA A 77 -10.98 -16.35 -11.88
N GLU A 78 -10.43 -17.14 -10.96
CA GLU A 78 -10.76 -17.09 -9.54
C GLU A 78 -10.07 -15.86 -8.93
N LYS A 79 -10.83 -14.89 -8.40
CA LYS A 79 -10.29 -13.65 -7.78
C LYS A 79 -9.69 -13.93 -6.39
N ASP A 80 -8.85 -14.94 -6.28
CA ASP A 80 -8.20 -15.43 -5.06
C ASP A 80 -6.72 -14.99 -4.98
N ARG A 81 -6.12 -14.64 -6.11
CA ARG A 81 -4.74 -14.18 -6.24
C ARG A 81 -4.64 -13.00 -7.20
N PHE A 82 -3.73 -12.09 -6.91
CA PHE A 82 -3.50 -10.93 -7.77
C PHE A 82 -2.03 -10.57 -7.85
N LEU A 83 -1.64 -10.00 -8.99
CA LEU A 83 -0.35 -9.34 -9.16
C LEU A 83 -0.44 -7.95 -8.51
N GLY A 84 0.46 -7.67 -7.57
CA GLY A 84 0.60 -6.38 -6.94
C GLY A 84 2.04 -5.89 -6.96
N SER A 85 2.22 -4.58 -6.84
CA SER A 85 3.54 -3.94 -6.71
C SER A 85 3.71 -3.37 -5.30
N GLU A 86 4.91 -3.50 -4.77
CA GLU A 86 5.30 -2.93 -3.47
C GLU A 86 6.74 -2.43 -3.51
N ALA A 87 7.08 -1.54 -2.58
CA ALA A 87 8.43 -1.07 -2.37
C ALA A 87 8.93 -1.40 -0.98
N ALA A 88 10.25 -1.61 -0.90
CA ALA A 88 10.96 -2.02 0.30
C ALA A 88 10.43 -3.32 0.98
N PRO A 89 10.00 -4.37 0.24
CA PRO A 89 9.76 -5.64 0.89
C PRO A 89 11.08 -6.21 1.39
N LEU A 90 11.05 -6.72 2.63
CA LEU A 90 12.15 -7.53 3.14
C LEU A 90 12.27 -8.81 2.30
N PRO A 91 13.48 -9.26 1.93
CA PRO A 91 14.81 -8.69 2.21
C PRO A 91 15.40 -7.84 1.06
N VAL A 92 14.65 -7.60 -0.01
CA VAL A 92 15.21 -7.13 -1.29
C VAL A 92 15.32 -5.61 -1.41
N TRP A 93 14.63 -4.84 -0.55
CA TRP A 93 14.74 -3.37 -0.46
C TRP A 93 14.61 -2.62 -1.80
N LYS A 94 13.81 -3.18 -2.72
CA LYS A 94 13.56 -2.65 -4.07
C LYS A 94 12.07 -2.61 -4.37
N CYS A 95 11.67 -1.93 -5.43
CA CYS A 95 10.33 -2.14 -5.98
C CYS A 95 10.26 -3.55 -6.58
N ALA A 96 9.21 -4.28 -6.24
CA ALA A 96 8.99 -5.63 -6.72
C ALA A 96 7.51 -5.85 -7.02
N GLU A 97 7.25 -6.56 -8.11
CA GLU A 97 5.94 -7.12 -8.39
C GLU A 97 5.91 -8.56 -7.88
N ARG A 98 4.83 -8.92 -7.20
CA ARG A 98 4.63 -10.25 -6.64
C ARG A 98 3.18 -10.64 -6.76
N VAL A 99 2.94 -11.94 -6.80
CA VAL A 99 1.59 -12.46 -6.66
C VAL A 99 1.27 -12.61 -5.18
N PHE A 100 0.13 -12.08 -4.78
CA PHE A 100 -0.38 -12.13 -3.42
C PHE A 100 -1.64 -12.99 -3.35
N SER A 101 -1.84 -13.66 -2.21
CA SER A 101 -3.05 -14.41 -1.89
C SER A 101 -4.05 -13.48 -1.20
N ARG A 102 -5.27 -13.36 -1.73
CA ARG A 102 -6.37 -12.61 -1.12
C ARG A 102 -6.73 -13.14 0.27
N PRO A 103 -7.01 -14.45 0.48
CA PRO A 103 -7.36 -14.97 1.81
C PRO A 103 -6.30 -14.65 2.88
N MET A 104 -5.02 -14.76 2.52
CA MET A 104 -3.92 -14.44 3.45
C MET A 104 -3.95 -12.97 3.87
N LEU A 105 -4.16 -12.06 2.93
CA LEU A 105 -4.17 -10.62 3.20
C LEU A 105 -5.46 -10.17 3.91
N GLU A 106 -6.61 -10.78 3.60
CA GLU A 106 -7.86 -10.59 4.34
C GLU A 106 -7.68 -10.96 5.82
N ASN A 107 -7.13 -12.15 6.11
CA ASN A 107 -6.80 -12.57 7.48
C ASN A 107 -5.75 -11.66 8.15
N SER A 108 -4.90 -11.03 7.36
CA SER A 108 -3.91 -10.07 7.87
C SER A 108 -4.50 -8.68 8.11
N GLY A 109 -5.76 -8.42 7.76
CA GLY A 109 -6.43 -7.14 8.00
C GLY A 109 -6.19 -6.06 6.95
N TYR A 110 -5.79 -6.45 5.73
CA TYR A 110 -5.73 -5.51 4.60
C TYR A 110 -7.13 -5.13 4.13
N ARG A 111 -7.28 -3.87 3.72
CA ARG A 111 -8.54 -3.30 3.24
C ARG A 111 -8.37 -2.76 1.82
N PRO A 112 -9.28 -3.08 0.89
CA PRO A 112 -9.22 -2.56 -0.48
C PRO A 112 -9.71 -1.11 -0.51
N MET A 113 -8.93 -0.21 -1.10
CA MET A 113 -9.28 1.20 -1.21
C MET A 113 -8.89 1.77 -2.57
N ARG A 114 -9.68 2.75 -3.04
CA ARG A 114 -9.45 3.47 -4.30
C ARG A 114 -9.09 4.92 -4.04
N TYR A 115 -8.06 5.43 -4.70
CA TYR A 115 -7.71 6.84 -4.61
C TYR A 115 -8.80 7.72 -5.23
N ARG A 116 -9.24 8.76 -4.50
CA ARG A 116 -10.30 9.68 -4.96
C ARG A 116 -9.91 10.48 -6.21
N GLY A 117 -8.62 10.71 -6.41
CA GLY A 117 -8.12 11.50 -7.54
C GLY A 117 -7.87 10.68 -8.81
N MET A 118 -8.19 9.38 -8.85
CA MET A 118 -8.14 8.62 -10.10
C MET A 118 -9.14 9.19 -11.11
N ARG A 119 -8.68 9.34 -12.35
CA ARG A 119 -9.51 9.71 -13.49
C ARG A 119 -9.62 8.48 -14.38
N ASP A 120 -10.81 8.24 -14.91
CA ASP A 120 -11.07 7.20 -15.92
C ASP A 120 -10.38 7.54 -17.25
#